data_AF-A0A4Y1RYX1-F1
#
_entry.id   AF-A0A4Y1RYX1-F1
#
_cell.length_a   1.000
_cell.length_b   1.000
_cell.length_c   1.000
_cell.angle_alpha   90.00
_cell.angle_beta   90.00
_cell.angle_gamma   90.00
#
_symmetry.space_group_name_H-M   'P 1'
#
loop_
_entity.id
_entity.type
_entity.pdbx_description
1 polymer ?
#
loop_
_entity_poly.entity_id
_entity_poly.type
_entity_poly.pdbx_seq_one_letter_code
_entity_poly.pdbx_strand_id
1 'polypeptide(L)'
;MGKLVNLETLDLKHSLVHQIPIEINKLPKLRSLLAYNWDKNKEFSLTGQGAVAIQDGIERWGNMQKLYVVEATDSLVKEVGNLKQLRKFGIQRLTRKQGRDLCASIGNMPHIESIGNYFTAYSLSTSTSSNSLFDWASNKAT
;
A
#
# COMPACT_ATOMS: atom_id res chain seq x y z
N MET A 1 -2.52 20.43 -17.98
CA MET A 1 -2.91 19.48 -16.92
C MET A 1 -4.20 19.91 -16.21
N GLY A 2 -5.32 20.04 -16.94
CA GLY A 2 -6.53 20.74 -16.45
C GLY A 2 -7.83 19.94 -16.46
N LYS A 3 -7.82 18.61 -16.63
CA LYS A 3 -9.05 17.82 -16.81
C LYS A 3 -9.48 16.98 -15.61
N LEU A 4 -8.58 16.71 -14.65
CA LEU A 4 -8.80 15.76 -13.57
C LEU A 4 -8.74 16.39 -12.17
N VAL A 5 -8.87 17.71 -12.05
CA VAL A 5 -8.80 18.44 -10.76
C VAL A 5 -9.86 18.01 -9.75
N ASN A 6 -10.96 17.40 -10.24
CA ASN A 6 -12.03 16.85 -9.40
C ASN A 6 -11.97 15.33 -9.23
N LEU A 7 -10.90 14.67 -9.72
CA LEU A 7 -10.80 13.21 -9.62
C LEU A 7 -10.60 12.80 -8.17
N GLU A 8 -11.58 12.07 -7.63
CA GLU A 8 -11.50 11.50 -6.27
C GLU A 8 -10.98 10.07 -6.27
N THR A 9 -11.35 9.28 -7.26
CA THR A 9 -10.95 7.87 -7.37
C THR A 9 -10.19 7.64 -8.67
N LEU A 10 -9.00 7.08 -8.56
CA LEU A 10 -8.24 6.55 -9.68
C LEU A 10 -8.21 5.03 -9.56
N ASP A 11 -8.95 4.37 -10.45
CA ASP A 11 -9.04 2.91 -10.54
C ASP A 11 -8.16 2.43 -11.70
N LEU A 12 -7.09 1.71 -11.38
CA LEU A 12 -6.11 1.13 -12.29
C LEU A 12 -6.10 -0.40 -12.20
N LYS A 13 -7.12 -1.01 -11.58
CA LYS A 13 -7.22 -2.46 -11.48
C LYS A 13 -7.21 -3.08 -12.88
N HIS A 14 -6.46 -4.16 -13.04
CA HIS A 14 -6.29 -4.88 -14.30
C HIS A 14 -5.74 -4.03 -15.46
N SER A 15 -5.10 -2.89 -15.17
CA SER A 15 -4.39 -2.09 -16.17
C SER A 15 -2.98 -2.63 -16.43
N LEU A 16 -2.33 -2.11 -17.47
CA LEU A 16 -0.92 -2.34 -17.78
C LEU A 16 0.02 -1.36 -17.04
N VAL A 17 -0.50 -0.62 -16.07
CA VAL A 17 0.30 0.35 -15.31
C VAL A 17 1.10 -0.41 -14.25
N HIS A 18 2.42 -0.34 -14.36
CA HIS A 18 3.36 -0.95 -13.41
C HIS A 18 3.97 0.06 -12.43
N GLN A 19 3.94 1.35 -12.79
CA GLN A 19 4.45 2.43 -11.96
C GLN A 19 3.49 3.62 -12.02
N ILE A 20 3.15 4.17 -10.86
CA ILE A 20 2.39 5.41 -10.73
C ILE A 20 3.34 6.59 -10.91
N PRO A 21 3.09 7.46 -11.90
CA PRO A 21 3.98 8.58 -12.18
C PRO A 21 3.72 9.74 -11.21
N ILE A 22 4.73 10.58 -10.98
CA ILE A 22 4.72 11.67 -9.99
C ILE A 22 3.61 12.72 -10.22
N GLU A 23 3.07 12.81 -11.44
CA GLU A 23 1.98 13.72 -11.80
C GLU A 23 0.69 13.46 -11.00
N ILE A 24 0.49 12.25 -10.49
CA ILE A 24 -0.66 11.93 -9.62
C ILE A 24 -0.65 12.78 -8.34
N ASN A 25 0.52 13.23 -7.88
CA ASN A 25 0.67 14.12 -6.73
C ASN A 25 0.02 15.50 -6.96
N LYS A 26 -0.36 15.84 -8.19
CA LYS A 26 -1.01 17.10 -8.56
C LYS A 26 -2.54 17.01 -8.51
N LEU A 27 -3.13 15.86 -8.16
CA LEU A 27 -4.58 15.67 -8.08
C LEU A 27 -5.09 16.02 -6.68
N PRO A 28 -5.67 17.21 -6.46
CA PRO A 28 -5.91 17.74 -5.12
C PRO A 28 -7.04 17.04 -4.35
N LYS A 29 -7.97 16.41 -5.08
CA LYS A 29 -9.13 15.71 -4.52
C LYS A 29 -8.97 14.19 -4.47
N LEU A 30 -7.82 13.66 -4.92
CA LEU A 30 -7.62 12.22 -4.97
C LEU A 30 -7.62 11.65 -3.55
N ARG A 31 -8.52 10.69 -3.32
CA ARG A 31 -8.74 10.03 -2.04
C ARG A 31 -8.71 8.51 -2.11
N SER A 32 -8.79 7.94 -3.32
CA SER A 32 -8.77 6.51 -3.53
C SER A 32 -7.92 6.15 -4.73
N LEU A 33 -6.85 5.38 -4.50
CA LEU A 33 -6.03 4.78 -5.54
C LEU A 33 -6.12 3.25 -5.42
N LEU A 34 -6.68 2.63 -6.45
CA LEU A 34 -6.80 1.17 -6.55
C LEU A 34 -5.90 0.71 -7.69
N ALA A 35 -4.80 0.03 -7.38
CA ALA A 35 -3.82 -0.33 -8.38
C ALA A 35 -3.35 -1.76 -8.14
N TYR A 36 -3.86 -2.71 -8.93
CA TYR A 36 -3.25 -4.03 -9.04
C TYR A 36 -3.38 -4.50 -10.47
N ASN A 37 -2.38 -5.22 -10.95
CA ASN A 37 -2.47 -5.91 -12.22
C ASN A 37 -2.56 -7.42 -11.98
N TRP A 38 -2.89 -8.14 -13.04
CA TRP A 38 -2.93 -9.58 -13.01
C TRP A 38 -2.03 -10.11 -14.12
N ASP A 39 -1.04 -10.91 -13.74
CA ASP A 39 -0.27 -11.70 -14.67
C ASP A 39 -1.18 -12.85 -15.15
N LYS A 40 -1.72 -12.69 -16.36
CA LYS A 40 -2.59 -13.69 -17.00
C LYS A 40 -1.92 -15.06 -17.13
N ASN A 41 -0.59 -15.12 -17.15
CA ASN A 41 0.14 -16.38 -17.19
C ASN A 41 0.20 -17.09 -15.83
N LYS A 42 -0.30 -16.44 -14.77
CA LYS A 42 -0.26 -16.91 -13.38
C LYS A 42 -1.63 -16.85 -12.72
N GLU A 43 -2.70 -17.01 -13.51
CA GLU A 43 -4.09 -16.83 -13.07
C GLU A 43 -4.56 -17.78 -11.96
N PHE A 44 -3.82 -18.86 -11.71
CA PHE A 44 -4.08 -19.78 -10.59
C PHE A 44 -2.98 -19.73 -9.52
N SER A 45 -2.08 -18.74 -9.58
CA SER A 45 -1.00 -18.55 -8.62
C SER A 45 -1.34 -17.45 -7.62
N LEU A 46 -0.99 -17.67 -6.35
CA LEU A 46 -0.93 -16.61 -5.33
C LEU A 46 0.05 -15.47 -5.71
N THR A 47 0.86 -15.66 -6.76
CA THR A 47 1.78 -14.65 -7.32
C THR A 47 1.25 -13.97 -8.58
N GLY A 48 0.00 -14.26 -8.98
CA GLY A 48 -0.62 -13.71 -10.18
C GLY A 48 -1.01 -12.24 -10.04
N GLN A 49 -1.26 -11.76 -8.83
CA GLN A 49 -1.49 -10.33 -8.59
C GLN A 49 -0.14 -9.60 -8.51
N GLY A 50 0.10 -8.67 -9.43
CA GLY A 50 1.26 -7.77 -9.33
C GLY A 50 0.86 -6.46 -8.67
N ALA A 51 1.79 -5.96 -7.87
CA ALA A 51 1.70 -4.67 -7.23
C ALA A 51 2.22 -3.57 -8.16
N VAL A 52 1.73 -2.35 -7.94
CA VAL A 52 2.15 -1.17 -8.69
C VAL A 52 3.13 -0.36 -7.84
N ALA A 53 4.29 -0.04 -8.40
CA ALA A 53 5.27 0.80 -7.74
C ALA A 53 4.81 2.27 -7.73
N ILE A 54 5.13 3.00 -6.66
CA ILE A 54 4.95 4.46 -6.60
C ILE A 54 6.32 5.09 -6.75
N GLN A 55 6.45 6.04 -7.66
CA GLN A 55 7.75 6.63 -7.98
C GLN A 55 8.34 7.41 -6.80
N ASP A 56 7.58 8.31 -6.15
CA ASP A 56 7.89 9.00 -4.89
C ASP A 56 6.79 10.07 -4.59
N GLY A 57 6.85 10.71 -3.42
CA GLY A 57 6.08 11.91 -3.13
C GLY A 57 4.69 11.66 -2.54
N ILE A 58 4.51 10.51 -1.88
CA ILE A 58 3.23 10.09 -1.34
C ILE A 58 2.76 11.02 -0.20
N GLU A 59 3.67 11.71 0.47
CA GLU A 59 3.37 12.69 1.52
C GLU A 59 2.43 13.82 1.05
N ARG A 60 2.35 14.05 -0.26
CA ARG A 60 1.44 15.04 -0.86
C ARG A 60 -0.01 14.56 -0.93
N TRP A 61 -0.27 13.27 -0.72
CA TRP A 61 -1.62 12.69 -0.79
C TRP A 61 -2.39 12.84 0.54
N GLY A 62 -2.39 14.05 1.12
CA GLY A 62 -2.95 14.29 2.46
C GLY A 62 -4.43 13.90 2.64
N ASN A 63 -5.21 13.86 1.55
CA ASN A 63 -6.62 13.46 1.55
C ASN A 63 -6.84 11.96 1.26
N MET A 64 -5.77 11.17 1.11
CA MET A 64 -5.87 9.77 0.75
C MET A 64 -6.54 8.95 1.85
N GLN A 65 -7.57 8.19 1.46
CA GLN A 65 -8.35 7.33 2.37
C GLN A 65 -8.19 5.86 2.01
N LYS A 66 -7.96 5.54 0.74
CA LYS A 66 -7.76 4.16 0.28
C LYS A 66 -6.57 4.10 -0.67
N LEU A 67 -5.58 3.31 -0.30
CA LEU A 67 -4.42 3.01 -1.12
C LEU A 67 -4.27 1.50 -1.18
N TYR A 68 -4.55 0.90 -2.33
CA TYR A 68 -4.71 -0.54 -2.42
C TYR A 68 -3.73 -1.16 -3.42
N VAL A 69 -2.91 -2.08 -2.89
CA VAL A 69 -2.02 -3.03 -3.60
C VAL A 69 -0.81 -2.36 -4.27
N VAL A 70 -0.06 -1.62 -3.47
CA VAL A 70 1.21 -1.00 -3.91
C VAL A 70 2.41 -1.86 -3.57
N GLU A 71 3.48 -1.72 -4.34
CA GLU A 71 4.72 -2.45 -4.11
C GLU A 71 5.53 -1.77 -3.00
N ALA A 72 6.06 -2.56 -2.06
CA ALA A 72 6.88 -2.04 -0.98
C ALA A 72 8.19 -1.45 -1.49
N THR A 73 8.43 -0.19 -1.16
CA THR A 73 9.74 0.48 -1.30
C THR A 73 10.16 1.04 0.06
N ASP A 74 11.46 1.29 0.23
CA ASP A 74 11.99 1.85 1.48
C ASP A 74 11.44 3.26 1.77
N SER A 75 11.13 4.06 0.73
CA SER A 75 10.46 5.36 0.87
C SER A 75 9.01 5.18 1.30
N LEU A 76 8.24 4.37 0.56
CA LEU A 76 6.81 4.15 0.81
C LEU A 76 6.52 3.70 2.24
N VAL A 77 7.26 2.70 2.74
CA VAL A 77 6.99 2.15 4.09
C VAL A 77 7.24 3.14 5.21
N LYS A 78 8.06 4.18 4.98
CA LYS A 78 8.31 5.27 5.93
C LYS A 78 7.32 6.41 5.75
N GLU A 79 7.07 6.81 4.51
CA GLU A 79 6.25 7.98 4.17
C GLU A 79 4.75 7.73 4.36
N VAL A 80 4.28 6.48 4.25
CA VAL A 80 2.85 6.15 4.43
C VAL A 80 2.33 6.59 5.80
N GLY A 81 3.18 6.65 6.83
CA GLY A 81 2.84 7.16 8.16
C GLY A 81 2.43 8.65 8.18
N ASN A 82 2.71 9.39 7.11
CA ASN A 82 2.28 10.79 6.94
C ASN A 82 0.82 10.90 6.44
N LEU A 83 0.23 9.81 5.91
CA LEU A 83 -1.14 9.80 5.40
C LEU A 83 -2.16 9.66 6.54
N LYS A 84 -2.42 10.77 7.24
CA LYS A 84 -3.28 10.76 8.43
C LYS A 84 -4.73 10.38 8.17
N GLN A 85 -5.22 10.56 6.94
CA GLN A 85 -6.58 10.24 6.51
C GLN A 85 -6.75 8.80 6.01
N LEU A 86 -5.66 8.02 5.93
CA LEU A 86 -5.69 6.70 5.33
C LEU A 86 -6.46 5.72 6.21
N ARG A 87 -7.44 5.03 5.61
CA ARG A 87 -8.31 4.04 6.27
C ARG A 87 -8.03 2.63 5.81
N LYS A 88 -7.74 2.46 4.52
CA LYS A 88 -7.45 1.15 3.91
C LYS A 88 -6.12 1.20 3.19
N PHE A 89 -5.21 0.32 3.60
CA PHE A 89 -3.88 0.22 3.02
C PHE A 89 -3.59 -1.22 2.58
N GLY A 90 -3.21 -1.41 1.32
CA GLY A 90 -2.78 -2.71 0.80
C GLY A 90 -1.35 -2.61 0.26
N ILE A 91 -0.46 -3.49 0.70
CA ILE A 91 0.95 -3.53 0.29
C ILE A 91 1.39 -4.95 -0.01
N GLN A 92 2.33 -5.11 -0.95
CA GLN A 92 2.93 -6.39 -1.31
C GLN A 92 4.46 -6.32 -1.30
N ARG A 93 5.11 -7.50 -1.35
CA ARG A 93 6.56 -7.64 -1.51
C ARG A 93 7.41 -7.02 -0.39
N LEU A 94 6.85 -6.97 0.82
CA LEU A 94 7.57 -6.52 2.01
C LEU A 94 8.75 -7.44 2.33
N THR A 95 9.92 -6.84 2.51
CA THR A 95 11.03 -7.51 3.22
C THR A 95 10.80 -7.47 4.73
N ARG A 96 11.51 -8.33 5.50
CA ARG A 96 11.43 -8.34 6.97
C ARG A 96 11.80 -6.97 7.58
N LYS A 97 12.76 -6.26 6.99
CA LYS A 97 13.17 -4.92 7.43
C LYS A 97 12.04 -3.91 7.20
N GLN A 98 11.53 -3.86 5.97
CA GLN A 98 10.42 -2.97 5.59
C GLN A 98 9.15 -3.25 6.40
N GLY A 99 8.89 -4.50 6.78
CA GLY A 99 7.78 -4.84 7.68
C GLY A 99 7.89 -4.15 9.04
N ARG A 100 9.09 -4.06 9.63
CA ARG A 100 9.31 -3.34 10.90
C ARG A 100 9.15 -1.83 10.72
N ASP A 101 9.71 -1.28 9.64
CA ASP A 101 9.58 0.15 9.32
C ASP A 101 8.11 0.52 9.11
N LEU A 102 7.36 -0.32 8.40
CA LEU A 102 5.93 -0.15 8.19
C LEU A 102 5.15 -0.18 9.53
N CYS A 103 5.44 -1.12 10.43
CA CYS A 103 4.83 -1.14 11.76
C CYS A 103 5.02 0.17 12.53
N ALA A 104 6.23 0.74 12.49
CA ALA A 104 6.50 2.03 13.11
C ALA A 104 5.68 3.16 12.46
N SER A 105 5.58 3.17 11.13
CA SER A 105 4.77 4.14 10.38
C SER A 105 3.28 4.02 10.67
N ILE A 106 2.75 2.81 10.86
CA ILE A 106 1.34 2.58 11.17
C ILE A 106 0.91 3.23 12.49
N GLY A 107 1.81 3.30 13.47
CA GLY A 107 1.55 4.02 14.73
C GLY A 107 1.20 5.50 14.53
N ASN A 108 1.56 6.07 13.38
CA ASN A 108 1.30 7.46 13.03
C ASN A 108 0.01 7.68 12.20
N MET A 109 -0.78 6.63 11.92
CA MET A 109 -1.99 6.69 11.08
C MET A 109 -3.27 6.51 11.93
N PRO A 110 -3.83 7.60 12.50
CA PRO A 110 -4.90 7.51 13.51
C PRO A 110 -6.24 7.00 12.98
N HIS A 111 -6.47 7.07 11.66
CA HIS A 111 -7.72 6.64 11.02
C HIS A 111 -7.59 5.32 10.28
N ILE A 112 -6.45 4.62 10.38
CA ILE A 112 -6.29 3.33 9.72
C ILE A 112 -7.34 2.38 10.27
N GLU A 113 -8.03 1.64 9.40
CA GLU A 113 -9.08 0.68 9.76
C GLU A 113 -8.61 -0.73 9.38
N SER A 114 -8.10 -0.88 8.17
CA SER A 114 -7.71 -2.16 7.59
C SER A 114 -6.37 -2.06 6.87
N ILE A 115 -5.52 -3.07 7.09
CA ILE A 115 -4.28 -3.29 6.39
C ILE A 115 -4.32 -4.67 5.75
N GLY A 116 -4.11 -4.75 4.45
CA GLY A 116 -4.00 -6.00 3.71
C GLY A 116 -2.55 -6.26 3.33
N ASN A 117 -1.99 -7.39 3.78
CA ASN A 117 -0.75 -7.92 3.24
C ASN A 117 -1.09 -9.09 2.33
N TYR A 118 -0.81 -8.93 1.03
CA TYR A 118 -0.82 -10.08 0.11
C TYR A 118 0.60 -10.65 0.14
N PHE A 119 0.87 -11.44 1.18
CA PHE A 119 2.17 -12.08 1.37
C PHE A 119 2.46 -13.06 0.22
N THR A 120 3.60 -12.87 -0.44
CA THR A 120 4.31 -13.98 -1.08
C THR A 120 4.83 -14.88 0.02
N ALA A 121 4.33 -16.11 0.08
CA ALA A 121 4.75 -17.10 1.06
C ALA A 121 6.23 -17.49 0.89
N TYR A 122 7.15 -16.77 1.54
CA TYR A 122 8.50 -17.26 1.87
C TYR A 122 9.02 -16.59 3.14
N SER A 123 8.42 -16.92 4.29
CA SER A 123 9.15 -17.20 5.53
C SER A 123 8.19 -17.71 6.61
N LEU A 124 7.60 -18.88 6.39
CA LEU A 124 7.33 -19.78 7.51
C LEU A 124 8.67 -20.43 7.87
N SER A 125 9.52 -19.68 8.58
CA SER A 125 10.49 -20.31 9.46
C SER A 125 10.06 -19.94 10.87
N THR A 126 9.51 -20.94 11.55
CA THR A 126 9.28 -20.93 12.99
C THR A 126 10.56 -20.57 13.72
N SER A 127 10.72 -19.31 14.09
CA SER A 127 11.52 -18.95 15.27
C SER A 127 10.95 -17.70 15.91
N THR A 128 10.62 -17.87 17.18
CA THR A 128 10.15 -16.92 18.17
C THR A 128 10.85 -15.56 18.08
N SER A 129 10.26 -14.64 17.33
CA SER A 129 10.41 -13.20 17.54
C SER A 129 9.24 -12.52 16.83
N SER A 130 8.29 -12.04 17.64
CA SER A 130 7.14 -11.19 17.29
C SER A 130 7.09 -10.75 15.82
N ASN A 131 6.15 -11.30 15.07
CA ASN A 131 5.78 -10.71 13.79
C ASN A 131 5.04 -9.41 14.11
N SER A 132 5.81 -8.32 14.28
CA SER A 132 5.31 -7.00 14.74
C SER A 132 4.03 -6.50 14.04
N LEU A 133 3.79 -6.89 12.78
CA LEU A 133 2.59 -6.52 12.04
C LEU A 133 1.38 -7.40 12.37
N PHE A 134 1.60 -8.69 12.65
CA PHE A 134 0.60 -9.59 13.22
C PHE A 134 0.26 -9.21 14.67
N ASP A 135 1.26 -8.80 15.46
CA ASP A 135 1.04 -8.35 16.84
C ASP A 135 0.28 -7.02 16.87
N TRP A 136 0.61 -6.09 15.96
CA TRP A 136 -0.19 -4.88 15.76
C TRP A 136 -1.62 -5.19 15.35
N ALA A 137 -1.83 -6.11 14.40
CA ALA A 137 -3.17 -6.49 13.94
C ALA A 137 -4.00 -7.14 15.06
N SER A 138 -3.36 -7.95 15.90
CA SER A 138 -4.01 -8.62 17.05
C SER A 138 -4.42 -7.62 18.14
N ASN A 139 -3.56 -6.64 18.47
CA ASN A 139 -3.83 -5.66 19.53
C ASN A 139 -4.90 -4.61 19.16
N LYS A 140 -5.26 -4.49 17.88
CA LYS A 140 -6.26 -3.55 17.41
C LYS A 140 -7.68 -4.13 17.37
N ALA A 141 -7.81 -5.45 17.51
CA ALA A 141 -9.09 -6.18 17.47
C ALA A 141 -9.73 -6.39 18.86
N THR A 142 -9.05 -5.97 19.92
CA THR A 142 -9.52 -5.92 21.33
C THR A 142 -9.77 -4.48 21.75
#